data_AF-A0AA96VMM9-F1
#
_entry.id   AF-A0AA96VMM9-F1
#
_cell.length_a   1.000
_cell.length_b   1.000
_cell.length_c   1.000
_cell.angle_alpha   90.00
_cell.angle_beta   90.00
_cell.angle_gamma   90.00
#
_symmetry.space_group_name_H-M   'P 1'
#
loop_
_entity.id
_entity.type
_entity.pdbx_description
1 polymer ?
#
loop_
_entity_poly.entity_id
_entity_poly.type
_entity_poly.pdbx_seq_one_letter_code
_entity_poly.pdbx_strand_id
1 'polypeptide(L)'
;MVNQQKRDINDLFANPISAFFFKNRFFLILLRMSVLALFVYAIFLGFIAPTKEQNGFTTILFWSLFWPLFMVVTLSTFGRLFCGICPHAFVGKFLTKVGLNKTPPKWLQQPLIGVLLLFFGWWTVYYIYPTAYKSPLSTAIFFTVLSVLAFLFFFIFKEMSYCKYICPIGTLTRAFSKVSFTWLGTYASSCQTCKTFECTKACSYNLKPFSFNSKVSMGDCTLCMDCAQTCESVHFKLTKPSSSLFQKFQSSTAEIWAILLITAAITITMSFHHALSRVAISDSYFWVQFGQWLQNTLRIEGIDYIGVSALMCASIITISLAAGGTFIASKFLNCNFKSAFYTLSYAFIPIFIIGGLSHTYEFFFLHHYSNIVNGFIQGFHLNIEPVKPLATKQDTWTHFFGIINYIAIVWALLIMAKRITFFKASGFKRLLAFCFASLLIFFYLGLNVYRSYAFTTYGAKQGGHAQHGSSKALFASVPIERATLLQHGEKKNQGVVCGMPLNKHFKTNHSAKLNGEIRQYCSIHCLAEDVYVRHLPLQDIQVVDVSSLNFIDVTEAFYVVGSRIKGTMSETSQYAFASKEDAKTFVAQNGGEIKTFDEAFEVAIKDFK
;
A
#
# COMPACT_ATOMS: atom_id res chain seq x y z
N MET A 1 -8.67 40.02 22.95
CA MET A 1 -7.79 38.84 22.93
C MET A 1 -8.13 37.99 24.16
N VAL A 2 -8.34 36.69 24.02
CA VAL A 2 -8.61 35.80 25.16
C VAL A 2 -7.28 35.24 25.65
N ASN A 3 -6.82 35.73 26.80
CA ASN A 3 -5.51 35.39 27.39
C ASN A 3 -5.59 34.37 28.51
N GLN A 4 -6.79 34.11 29.04
CA GLN A 4 -7.03 33.11 30.08
C GLN A 4 -8.30 32.36 29.73
N GLN A 5 -8.29 31.05 30.00
CA GLN A 5 -9.41 30.16 29.72
C GLN A 5 -9.42 29.06 30.78
N LYS A 6 -10.54 28.88 31.48
CA LYS A 6 -10.78 27.66 32.23
C LYS A 6 -11.01 26.53 31.23
N ARG A 7 -10.11 25.54 31.23
CA ARG A 7 -10.13 24.40 30.29
C ARG A 7 -10.89 23.23 30.88
N ASP A 8 -11.52 22.46 30.00
CA ASP A 8 -12.24 21.25 30.38
C ASP A 8 -11.23 20.11 30.54
N ILE A 9 -11.58 19.09 31.34
CA ILE A 9 -10.68 17.95 31.60
C ILE A 9 -10.30 17.18 30.34
N ASN A 10 -11.18 17.17 29.33
CA ASN A 10 -10.94 16.51 28.05
C ASN A 10 -10.27 17.41 27.01
N ASP A 11 -9.90 18.65 27.34
CA ASP A 11 -9.07 19.51 26.49
C ASP A 11 -7.60 19.09 26.62
N LEU A 12 -6.99 18.67 25.52
CA LEU A 12 -5.57 18.26 25.47
C LEU A 12 -4.62 19.42 25.77
N PHE A 13 -5.09 20.67 25.78
CA PHE A 13 -4.28 21.80 26.25
C PHE A 13 -4.36 22.02 27.76
N ALA A 14 -5.22 21.30 28.50
CA ALA A 14 -5.31 21.40 29.95
C ALA A 14 -4.13 20.70 30.66
N ASN A 15 -3.64 19.58 30.09
CA ASN A 15 -2.47 18.88 30.61
C ASN A 15 -1.17 19.52 30.02
N PRO A 16 -0.19 19.90 30.86
CA PRO A 16 1.06 20.50 30.42
C PRO A 16 1.84 19.67 29.39
N ILE A 17 1.84 18.34 29.52
CA ILE A 17 2.58 17.42 28.63
C ILE A 17 1.97 17.45 27.22
N SER A 18 0.66 17.28 27.11
CA SER A 18 -0.01 17.34 25.80
C SER A 18 -0.01 18.76 25.23
N ALA A 19 -0.10 19.79 26.07
CA ALA A 19 0.09 21.17 25.64
C ALA A 19 1.50 21.41 25.08
N PHE A 20 2.53 20.80 25.65
CA PHE A 20 3.88 20.86 25.08
C PHE A 20 3.92 20.31 23.66
N PHE A 21 3.41 19.10 23.42
CA PHE A 21 3.46 18.49 22.09
C PHE A 21 2.57 19.19 21.04
N PHE A 22 1.38 19.67 21.44
CA PHE A 22 0.39 20.18 20.49
C PHE A 22 0.29 21.71 20.41
N LYS A 23 0.77 22.45 21.41
CA LYS A 23 0.59 23.91 21.48
C LYS A 23 1.92 24.66 21.50
N ASN A 24 2.98 24.08 22.06
CA ASN A 24 4.27 24.76 22.16
C ASN A 24 4.83 25.13 20.78
N ARG A 25 5.10 26.41 20.59
CA ARG A 25 5.53 26.95 19.29
C ARG A 25 6.92 26.44 18.88
N PHE A 26 7.85 26.39 19.82
CA PHE A 26 9.22 25.94 19.54
C PHE A 26 9.23 24.47 19.15
N PHE A 27 8.56 23.61 19.93
CA PHE A 27 8.46 22.19 19.63
C PHE A 27 7.82 21.94 18.24
N LEU A 28 6.70 22.59 17.93
CA LEU A 28 6.03 22.41 16.64
C LEU A 28 6.87 22.90 15.46
N ILE A 29 7.62 23.99 15.61
CA ILE A 29 8.54 24.46 14.56
C ILE A 29 9.69 23.46 14.39
N LEU A 30 10.31 23.02 15.49
CA LEU A 30 11.39 22.03 15.44
C LEU A 30 10.92 20.74 14.77
N LEU A 31 9.75 20.21 15.16
CA LEU A 31 9.17 19.02 14.55
C LEU A 31 8.95 19.18 13.04
N ARG A 32 8.40 20.32 12.61
CA ARG A 32 8.18 20.62 11.18
C ARG A 32 9.49 20.73 10.41
N MET A 33 10.51 21.38 10.99
CA MET A 33 11.84 21.48 10.40
C MET A 33 12.49 20.11 10.26
N SER A 34 12.42 19.25 11.29
CA SER A 34 12.95 17.89 11.22
C SER A 34 12.24 17.04 10.16
N VAL A 35 10.91 17.11 10.08
CA VAL A 35 10.14 16.39 9.05
C VAL A 35 10.46 16.92 7.64
N LEU A 36 10.64 18.23 7.48
CA LEU A 36 11.08 18.83 6.21
C LEU A 36 12.50 18.37 5.85
N ALA A 37 13.44 18.37 6.80
CA ALA A 37 14.81 17.92 6.58
C ALA A 37 14.87 16.46 6.15
N LEU A 38 14.13 15.57 6.84
CA LEU A 38 14.02 14.15 6.46
C LEU A 38 13.42 13.98 5.06
N PHE A 39 12.40 14.76 4.73
CA PHE A 39 11.76 14.72 3.42
C PHE A 39 12.73 15.12 2.30
N VAL A 40 13.45 16.23 2.47
CA VAL A 40 14.46 16.70 1.50
C VAL A 40 15.62 15.72 1.41
N TYR A 41 16.10 15.20 2.54
CA TYR A 41 17.18 14.22 2.59
C TYR A 41 16.84 12.93 1.84
N ALA A 42 15.62 12.40 2.04
CA ALA A 42 15.16 11.21 1.31
C ALA A 42 15.06 11.44 -0.20
N ILE A 43 14.57 12.60 -0.64
CA ILE A 43 14.53 12.93 -2.07
C ILE A 43 15.94 13.00 -2.65
N PHE A 44 16.85 13.70 -1.95
CA PHE A 44 18.24 13.83 -2.35
C PHE A 44 18.94 12.46 -2.49
N LEU A 45 18.80 11.59 -1.47
CA LEU A 45 19.33 10.24 -1.52
C LEU A 45 18.73 9.42 -2.68
N GLY A 46 17.44 9.57 -2.96
CA GLY A 46 16.81 8.84 -4.07
C GLY A 46 17.35 9.21 -5.45
N PHE A 47 17.94 10.41 -5.62
CA PHE A 47 18.64 10.78 -6.86
C PHE A 47 20.10 10.30 -6.90
N ILE A 48 20.80 10.33 -5.77
CA ILE A 48 22.23 9.95 -5.70
C ILE A 48 22.42 8.43 -5.66
N ALA A 49 21.54 7.74 -4.96
CA ALA A 49 21.52 6.29 -4.80
C ALA A 49 20.18 5.78 -5.37
N PRO A 50 20.07 5.63 -6.71
CA PRO A 50 18.80 5.41 -7.40
C PRO A 50 18.22 4.00 -7.22
N THR A 51 19.00 3.01 -6.80
CA THR A 51 18.58 1.61 -6.67
C THR A 51 18.37 1.18 -5.22
N LYS A 52 17.55 0.14 -5.01
CA LYS A 52 17.19 -0.31 -3.64
C LYS A 52 18.37 -0.88 -2.88
N GLU A 53 19.31 -1.50 -3.60
CA GLU A 53 20.52 -2.10 -3.06
C GLU A 53 21.41 -1.00 -2.42
N GLN A 54 21.41 0.19 -3.02
CA GLN A 54 22.16 1.34 -2.53
C GLN A 54 21.41 2.12 -1.44
N ASN A 55 20.08 2.25 -1.56
CA ASN A 55 19.26 3.12 -0.70
C ASN A 55 17.84 2.57 -0.52
N GLY A 56 17.63 1.83 0.55
CA GLY A 56 16.29 1.46 1.01
C GLY A 56 15.54 2.63 1.65
N PHE A 57 16.27 3.53 2.32
CA PHE A 57 15.73 4.62 3.16
C PHE A 57 14.64 5.44 2.46
N THR A 58 14.86 5.83 1.21
CA THR A 58 13.92 6.68 0.46
C THR A 58 12.55 6.03 0.33
N THR A 59 12.53 4.79 -0.16
CA THR A 59 11.26 4.05 -0.35
C THR A 59 10.61 3.70 0.99
N ILE A 60 11.41 3.43 2.02
CA ILE A 60 10.93 3.10 3.37
C ILE A 60 10.28 4.33 4.01
N LEU A 61 10.90 5.50 3.95
CA LEU A 61 10.37 6.73 4.53
C LEU A 61 8.99 7.07 3.92
N PHE A 62 8.89 7.01 2.59
CA PHE A 62 7.68 7.41 1.88
C PHE A 62 6.57 6.35 1.87
N TRP A 63 6.91 5.06 1.76
CA TRP A 63 5.90 4.01 1.57
C TRP A 63 5.68 3.13 2.80
N SER A 64 6.66 3.02 3.71
CA SER A 64 6.55 2.21 4.93
C SER A 64 6.31 3.03 6.20
N LEU A 65 6.93 4.21 6.33
CA LEU A 65 6.67 5.09 7.46
C LEU A 65 5.44 5.97 7.19
N PHE A 66 5.45 6.71 6.07
CA PHE A 66 4.42 7.73 5.83
C PHE A 66 3.02 7.15 5.65
N TRP A 67 2.86 6.08 4.87
CA TRP A 67 1.53 5.53 4.62
C TRP A 67 0.93 4.81 5.85
N PRO A 68 1.52 3.74 6.39
CA PRO A 68 1.04 3.07 7.61
C PRO A 68 0.82 3.99 8.81
N LEU A 69 1.86 4.73 9.21
CA LEU A 69 1.84 5.46 10.46
C LEU A 69 1.09 6.79 10.32
N PHE A 70 1.47 7.61 9.35
CA PHE A 70 0.84 8.93 9.21
C PHE A 70 -0.54 8.86 8.56
N MET A 71 -0.74 8.09 7.49
CA MET A 71 -2.05 8.10 6.81
C MET A 71 -3.10 7.21 7.49
N VAL A 72 -2.73 6.08 8.08
CA VAL A 72 -3.73 5.15 8.65
C VAL A 72 -3.89 5.37 10.16
N VAL A 73 -2.79 5.34 10.92
CA VAL A 73 -2.85 5.49 12.39
C VAL A 73 -3.19 6.92 12.80
N THR A 74 -2.41 7.93 12.39
CA THR A 74 -2.66 9.29 12.91
C THR A 74 -4.00 9.88 12.47
N LEU A 75 -4.47 9.59 11.25
CA LEU A 75 -5.73 10.13 10.76
C LEU A 75 -6.97 9.53 11.44
N SER A 76 -6.92 8.24 11.75
CA SER A 76 -8.01 7.55 12.46
C SER A 76 -8.04 7.94 13.94
N THR A 77 -6.90 8.25 14.55
CA THR A 77 -6.82 8.62 15.98
C THR A 77 -6.93 10.14 16.22
N PHE A 78 -6.04 10.92 15.62
CA PHE A 78 -5.84 12.36 15.89
C PHE A 78 -6.31 13.29 14.76
N GLY A 79 -7.02 12.75 13.77
CA GLY A 79 -7.49 13.52 12.63
C GLY A 79 -6.32 14.01 11.77
N ARG A 80 -6.42 15.20 11.19
CA ARG A 80 -5.47 15.69 10.16
C ARG A 80 -4.14 16.21 10.72
N LEU A 81 -3.70 15.72 11.88
CA LEU A 81 -2.50 16.19 12.56
C LEU A 81 -1.26 16.13 11.65
N PHE A 82 -1.12 15.07 10.84
CA PHE A 82 -0.03 14.98 9.86
C PHE A 82 -0.03 16.15 8.87
N CYS A 83 -1.19 16.59 8.38
CA CYS A 83 -1.27 17.75 7.48
C CYS A 83 -0.79 19.04 8.15
N GLY A 84 -0.80 19.11 9.50
CA GLY A 84 -0.30 20.24 10.28
C GLY A 84 1.22 20.25 10.46
N ILE A 85 1.90 19.12 10.20
CA ILE A 85 3.35 18.97 10.25
C ILE A 85 3.98 18.63 8.89
N CYS A 86 3.18 18.42 7.85
CA CYS A 86 3.70 17.97 6.57
C CYS A 86 4.61 19.04 5.91
N PRO A 87 5.68 18.63 5.21
CA PRO A 87 6.65 19.54 4.60
C PRO A 87 6.00 20.56 3.67
N HIS A 88 5.06 20.09 2.84
CA HIS A 88 4.33 20.91 1.88
C HIS A 88 3.53 22.03 2.56
N ALA A 89 2.75 21.71 3.60
CA ALA A 89 1.94 22.72 4.28
C ALA A 89 2.82 23.69 5.08
N PHE A 90 3.90 23.20 5.68
CA PHE A 90 4.83 24.04 6.42
C PHE A 90 5.48 25.09 5.51
N VAL A 91 6.09 24.68 4.40
CA VAL A 91 6.67 25.61 3.41
C VAL A 91 5.59 26.47 2.75
N GLY A 92 4.45 25.87 2.41
CA GLY A 92 3.32 26.55 1.77
C GLY A 92 2.77 27.74 2.56
N LYS A 93 2.78 27.69 3.90
CA LYS A 93 2.37 28.82 4.75
C LYS A 93 3.26 30.06 4.58
N PHE A 94 4.54 29.88 4.27
CA PHE A 94 5.44 30.99 3.96
C PHE A 94 5.23 31.46 2.52
N LEU A 95 5.19 30.53 1.56
CA LEU A 95 5.01 30.82 0.14
C LEU A 95 3.70 31.56 -0.16
N THR A 96 2.60 31.17 0.47
CA THR A 96 1.30 31.82 0.26
C THR A 96 1.27 33.26 0.82
N LYS A 97 2.13 33.60 1.78
CA LYS A 97 2.23 34.98 2.30
C LYS A 97 3.03 35.89 1.39
N VAL A 98 4.16 35.40 0.85
CA VAL A 98 5.08 36.18 0.00
C VAL A 98 4.73 36.12 -1.48
N GLY A 99 3.91 35.16 -1.88
CA GLY A 99 3.55 34.91 -3.28
C GLY A 99 2.55 35.90 -3.86
N LEU A 100 2.10 35.60 -5.09
CA LEU A 100 1.21 36.44 -5.90
C LEU A 100 -0.20 36.60 -5.34
N ASN A 101 -0.58 35.78 -4.35
CA ASN A 101 -1.88 35.86 -3.66
C ASN A 101 -3.12 35.86 -4.58
N LYS A 102 -3.02 35.24 -5.76
CA LYS A 102 -4.14 35.15 -6.70
C LYS A 102 -5.23 34.24 -6.16
N THR A 103 -6.47 34.48 -6.56
CA THR A 103 -7.56 33.53 -6.30
C THR A 103 -7.58 32.52 -7.43
N PRO A 104 -7.60 31.21 -7.16
CA PRO A 104 -7.67 30.21 -8.22
C PRO A 104 -8.97 30.37 -9.03
N PRO A 105 -8.97 30.15 -10.34
CA PRO A 105 -10.19 30.18 -11.15
C PRO A 105 -11.19 29.11 -10.67
N LYS A 106 -12.49 29.32 -10.91
CA LYS A 106 -13.57 28.45 -10.38
C LYS A 106 -13.41 26.96 -10.72
N TRP A 107 -12.82 26.65 -11.87
CA TRP A 107 -12.56 25.27 -12.29
C TRP A 107 -11.46 24.59 -11.46
N LEU A 108 -10.47 25.34 -10.94
CA LEU A 108 -9.44 24.84 -10.02
C LEU A 108 -9.91 24.78 -8.56
N GLN A 109 -11.03 25.42 -8.22
CA GLN A 109 -11.62 25.38 -6.88
C GLN A 109 -12.46 24.11 -6.63
N GLN A 110 -12.17 23.01 -7.34
CA GLN A 110 -12.91 21.76 -7.25
C GLN A 110 -12.09 20.74 -6.46
N PRO A 111 -12.41 20.43 -5.18
CA PRO A 111 -11.66 19.46 -4.39
C PRO A 111 -11.70 18.03 -4.93
N LEU A 112 -12.57 17.77 -5.91
CA LEU A 112 -12.63 16.51 -6.65
C LEU A 112 -11.38 16.31 -7.52
N ILE A 113 -10.70 17.38 -7.96
CA ILE A 113 -9.45 17.28 -8.73
C ILE A 113 -8.41 16.46 -7.95
N GLY A 114 -8.17 16.78 -6.69
CA GLY A 114 -7.27 15.99 -5.85
C GLY A 114 -7.69 14.52 -5.72
N VAL A 115 -9.00 14.25 -5.61
CA VAL A 115 -9.51 12.86 -5.54
C VAL A 115 -9.24 12.10 -6.84
N LEU A 116 -9.46 12.73 -7.99
CA LEU A 116 -9.21 12.12 -9.29
C LEU A 116 -7.72 11.94 -9.55
N LEU A 117 -6.87 12.89 -9.12
CA LEU A 117 -5.41 12.74 -9.15
C LEU A 117 -4.95 11.57 -8.27
N LEU A 118 -5.56 11.38 -7.09
CA LEU A 118 -5.25 10.22 -6.25
C LEU A 118 -5.74 8.92 -6.88
N PHE A 119 -6.95 8.89 -7.45
CA PHE A 119 -7.49 7.67 -8.03
C PHE A 119 -6.77 7.28 -9.33
N PHE A 120 -6.75 8.17 -10.33
CA PHE A 120 -6.15 7.89 -11.63
C PHE A 120 -4.63 8.06 -11.65
N GLY A 121 -4.10 9.08 -10.99
CA GLY A 121 -2.64 9.34 -10.98
C GLY A 121 -1.86 8.40 -10.07
N TRP A 122 -2.45 7.94 -8.96
CA TRP A 122 -1.79 7.03 -8.03
C TRP A 122 -2.33 5.59 -8.13
N TRP A 123 -3.60 5.36 -7.81
CA TRP A 123 -4.14 4.00 -7.70
C TRP A 123 -4.20 3.26 -9.04
N THR A 124 -4.70 3.90 -10.10
CA THR A 124 -4.71 3.29 -11.43
C THR A 124 -3.30 2.99 -11.92
N VAL A 125 -2.35 3.91 -11.75
CA VAL A 125 -0.94 3.65 -12.12
C VAL A 125 -0.36 2.51 -11.28
N TYR A 126 -0.64 2.44 -9.98
CA TYR A 126 -0.19 1.36 -9.11
C TYR A 126 -0.71 -0.02 -9.57
N TYR A 127 -1.99 -0.10 -9.97
CA TYR A 127 -2.59 -1.36 -10.41
C TYR A 127 -2.29 -1.72 -11.87
N ILE A 128 -1.84 -0.77 -12.70
CA ILE A 128 -1.34 -1.05 -14.05
C ILE A 128 0.15 -1.41 -14.00
N TYR A 129 0.94 -0.64 -13.24
CA TYR A 129 2.39 -0.75 -13.12
C TYR A 129 2.81 -0.84 -11.63
N PRO A 130 2.72 -2.02 -11.00
CA PRO A 130 3.01 -2.19 -9.58
C PRO A 130 4.45 -1.87 -9.17
N THR A 131 5.37 -1.75 -10.13
CA THR A 131 6.79 -1.38 -9.93
C THR A 131 7.06 0.11 -10.08
N ALA A 132 6.09 0.90 -10.59
CA ALA A 132 6.29 2.31 -10.93
C ALA A 132 6.86 3.15 -9.80
N TYR A 133 6.43 2.89 -8.56
CA TYR A 133 6.82 3.66 -7.36
C TYR A 133 7.75 2.89 -6.43
N LYS A 134 8.29 1.74 -6.85
CA LYS A 134 9.05 0.85 -5.96
C LYS A 134 10.54 1.18 -5.91
N SER A 135 11.12 1.89 -6.87
CA SER A 135 12.54 2.29 -6.81
C SER A 135 12.73 3.61 -6.06
N PRO A 136 13.91 3.82 -5.42
CA PRO A 136 14.28 5.11 -4.82
C PRO A 136 14.20 6.26 -5.80
N LEU A 137 14.73 6.09 -7.02
CA LEU A 137 14.68 7.12 -8.06
C LEU A 137 13.24 7.50 -8.44
N SER A 138 12.38 6.52 -8.74
CA SER A 138 10.99 6.82 -9.10
C SER A 138 10.23 7.47 -7.95
N THR A 139 10.53 7.08 -6.71
CA THR A 139 9.96 7.71 -5.50
C THR A 139 10.41 9.16 -5.37
N ALA A 140 11.71 9.43 -5.52
CA ALA A 140 12.26 10.79 -5.47
C ALA A 140 11.70 11.69 -6.57
N ILE A 141 11.62 11.20 -7.81
CA ILE A 141 10.99 11.92 -8.93
C ILE A 141 9.54 12.24 -8.61
N PHE A 142 8.76 11.26 -8.15
CA PHE A 142 7.35 11.44 -7.80
C PHE A 142 7.15 12.55 -6.76
N PHE A 143 7.87 12.48 -5.63
CA PHE A 143 7.74 13.48 -4.57
C PHE A 143 8.35 14.84 -4.94
N THR A 144 9.35 14.88 -5.83
CA THR A 144 9.90 16.14 -6.36
C THR A 144 8.88 16.85 -7.24
N VAL A 145 8.28 16.15 -8.19
CA VAL A 145 7.24 16.71 -9.07
C VAL A 145 6.05 17.19 -8.25
N LEU A 146 5.60 16.39 -7.27
CA LEU A 146 4.54 16.78 -6.35
C LEU A 146 4.90 18.04 -5.54
N SER A 147 6.15 18.15 -5.07
CA SER A 147 6.64 19.29 -4.29
C SER A 147 6.72 20.56 -5.12
N VAL A 148 7.29 20.49 -6.32
CA VAL A 148 7.38 21.62 -7.25
C VAL A 148 5.98 22.12 -7.58
N LEU A 149 5.07 21.22 -7.95
CA LEU A 149 3.68 21.58 -8.25
C LEU A 149 3.00 22.24 -7.04
N ALA A 150 3.15 21.67 -5.84
CA ALA A 150 2.57 22.24 -4.63
C ALA A 150 3.12 23.65 -4.33
N PHE A 151 4.44 23.83 -4.39
CA PHE A 151 5.10 25.11 -4.09
C PHE A 151 4.75 26.19 -5.11
N LEU A 152 4.71 25.86 -6.40
CA LEU A 152 4.20 26.78 -7.43
C LEU A 152 2.76 27.19 -7.13
N PHE A 153 1.92 26.23 -6.76
CA PHE A 153 0.51 26.51 -6.47
C PHE A 153 0.34 27.37 -5.20
N PHE A 154 1.16 27.16 -4.16
CA PHE A 154 1.17 28.02 -2.97
C PHE A 154 1.70 29.43 -3.24
N PHE A 155 2.70 29.55 -4.12
CA PHE A 155 3.24 30.85 -4.50
C PHE A 155 2.25 31.64 -5.36
N ILE A 156 1.54 30.99 -6.28
CA ILE A 156 0.59 31.67 -7.17
C ILE A 156 -0.72 31.98 -6.43
N PHE A 157 -1.26 31.04 -5.66
CA PHE A 157 -2.60 31.12 -5.10
C PHE A 157 -2.64 31.27 -3.58
N LYS A 158 -3.58 32.09 -3.11
CA LYS A 158 -3.76 32.40 -1.68
C LYS A 158 -4.38 31.26 -0.88
N GLU A 159 -4.38 31.42 0.44
CA GLU A 159 -5.14 30.62 1.42
C GLU A 159 -4.95 29.10 1.34
N MET A 160 -3.71 28.66 1.09
CA MET A 160 -3.36 27.24 1.03
C MET A 160 -4.19 26.45 -0.01
N SER A 161 -4.52 27.09 -1.13
CA SER A 161 -5.41 26.55 -2.18
C SER A 161 -5.01 25.16 -2.68
N TYR A 162 -3.71 24.85 -2.75
CA TYR A 162 -3.23 23.49 -3.08
C TYR A 162 -3.82 22.44 -2.14
N CYS A 163 -3.70 22.64 -0.83
CA CYS A 163 -4.22 21.72 0.17
C CYS A 163 -5.76 21.60 0.14
N LYS A 164 -6.47 22.66 -0.26
CA LYS A 164 -7.93 22.68 -0.35
C LYS A 164 -8.45 21.92 -1.57
N TYR A 165 -7.79 22.07 -2.72
CA TYR A 165 -8.34 21.66 -4.01
C TYR A 165 -7.54 20.62 -4.80
N ILE A 166 -6.20 20.67 -4.74
CA ILE A 166 -5.32 19.92 -5.66
C ILE A 166 -4.59 18.77 -4.98
N CYS A 167 -4.22 18.92 -3.71
CA CYS A 167 -3.51 17.91 -2.95
C CYS A 167 -4.25 16.56 -3.02
N PRO A 168 -3.63 15.48 -3.54
CA PRO A 168 -4.32 14.21 -3.78
C PRO A 168 -4.96 13.62 -2.51
N ILE A 169 -4.28 13.79 -1.37
CA ILE A 169 -4.74 13.31 -0.06
C ILE A 169 -5.58 14.35 0.69
N GLY A 170 -5.76 15.57 0.17
CA GLY A 170 -6.41 16.68 0.87
C GLY A 170 -7.86 16.37 1.23
N THR A 171 -8.67 16.02 0.23
CA THR A 171 -10.07 15.63 0.44
C THR A 171 -10.20 14.30 1.18
N LEU A 172 -9.27 13.38 0.93
CA LEU A 172 -9.23 12.11 1.62
C LEU A 172 -9.10 12.29 3.14
N THR A 173 -8.07 13.03 3.57
CA THR A 173 -7.82 13.31 5.00
C THR A 173 -8.96 14.09 5.66
N ARG A 174 -9.71 14.92 4.89
CA ARG A 174 -10.93 15.59 5.36
C ARG A 174 -12.02 14.59 5.76
N ALA A 175 -12.24 13.55 4.96
CA ALA A 175 -13.16 12.47 5.30
C ALA A 175 -12.70 11.69 6.54
N PHE A 176 -11.39 11.44 6.69
CA PHE A 176 -10.85 10.68 7.84
C PHE A 176 -11.01 11.43 9.16
N SER A 177 -10.83 12.75 9.13
CA SER A 177 -10.98 13.55 10.34
C SER A 177 -12.34 13.36 11.03
N LYS A 178 -13.37 12.94 10.28
CA LYS A 178 -14.71 12.72 10.81
C LYS A 178 -14.81 11.52 11.73
N VAL A 179 -13.94 10.50 11.60
CA VAL A 179 -13.88 9.35 12.53
C VAL A 179 -12.96 9.58 13.73
N SER A 180 -12.12 10.62 13.69
CA SER A 180 -11.10 10.86 14.70
C SER A 180 -11.65 11.10 16.11
N PHE A 181 -10.80 10.90 17.11
CA PHE A 181 -11.09 11.04 18.53
C PHE A 181 -10.82 12.46 19.02
N THR A 182 -10.50 13.38 18.12
CA THR A 182 -10.04 14.72 18.47
C THR A 182 -10.84 15.79 17.75
N TRP A 183 -11.07 16.90 18.43
CA TRP A 183 -11.86 18.01 17.91
C TRP A 183 -11.23 19.35 18.28
N LEU A 184 -10.91 20.15 17.26
CA LEU A 184 -10.50 21.54 17.44
C LEU A 184 -11.75 22.43 17.39
N GLY A 185 -11.85 23.35 18.34
CA GLY A 185 -12.95 24.32 18.39
C GLY A 185 -12.60 25.48 19.32
N THR A 186 -13.61 26.25 19.72
CA THR A 186 -13.44 27.31 20.71
C THR A 186 -14.49 27.25 21.80
N TYR A 187 -14.16 27.82 22.96
CA TYR A 187 -15.14 28.03 24.03
C TYR A 187 -16.11 29.14 23.63
N ALA A 188 -17.40 28.80 23.53
CA ALA A 188 -18.43 29.73 23.09
C ALA A 188 -18.55 30.95 24.00
N SER A 189 -18.49 30.76 25.32
CA SER A 189 -18.55 31.84 26.32
C SER A 189 -17.50 32.92 26.07
N SER A 190 -16.26 32.52 25.83
CA SER A 190 -15.13 33.43 25.60
C SER A 190 -15.13 34.06 24.20
N CYS A 191 -15.84 33.45 23.24
CA CYS A 191 -15.93 33.95 21.87
C CYS A 191 -17.03 35.00 21.69
N GLN A 192 -18.08 35.01 22.52
CA GLN A 192 -19.22 35.93 22.39
C GLN A 192 -18.81 37.41 22.48
N THR A 193 -17.81 37.73 23.30
CA THR A 193 -17.32 39.10 23.52
C THR A 193 -16.04 39.40 22.72
N CYS A 194 -15.55 38.45 21.92
CA CYS A 194 -14.28 38.59 21.21
C CYS A 194 -14.42 39.51 19.99
N LYS A 195 -13.72 40.65 20.00
CA LYS A 195 -13.65 41.59 18.87
C LYS A 195 -12.36 41.50 18.04
N THR A 196 -11.34 40.76 18.51
CA THR A 196 -10.00 40.77 17.88
C THR A 196 -9.83 39.71 16.80
N PHE A 197 -10.55 38.58 16.89
CA PHE A 197 -10.51 37.47 15.90
C PHE A 197 -9.11 36.93 15.56
N GLU A 198 -8.17 37.00 16.50
CA GLU A 198 -6.76 36.60 16.29
C GLU A 198 -6.63 35.13 15.84
N CYS A 199 -7.46 34.23 16.37
CA CYS A 199 -7.46 32.83 15.95
C CYS A 199 -7.82 32.63 14.47
N THR A 200 -8.65 33.51 13.89
CA THR A 200 -8.99 33.50 12.47
C THR A 200 -7.89 34.15 11.64
N LYS A 201 -7.33 35.28 12.09
CA LYS A 201 -6.20 35.95 11.42
C LYS A 201 -4.95 35.06 11.35
N ALA A 202 -4.71 34.27 12.38
CA ALA A 202 -3.60 33.32 12.43
C ALA A 202 -3.79 32.13 11.46
N CYS A 203 -5.01 31.84 11.02
CA CYS A 203 -5.30 30.69 10.18
C CYS A 203 -4.93 30.97 8.72
N SER A 204 -3.84 30.35 8.24
CA SER A 204 -3.41 30.47 6.83
C SER A 204 -4.42 29.92 5.81
N TYR A 205 -5.41 29.14 6.26
CA TYR A 205 -6.50 28.61 5.44
C TYR A 205 -7.74 29.52 5.41
N ASN A 206 -7.72 30.66 6.12
CA ASN A 206 -8.86 31.57 6.29
C ASN A 206 -10.10 30.87 6.91
N LEU A 207 -9.86 29.97 7.87
CA LEU A 207 -10.94 29.28 8.59
C LEU A 207 -11.35 30.06 9.85
N LYS A 208 -12.57 29.78 10.30
CA LYS A 208 -13.17 30.40 11.49
C LYS A 208 -13.37 29.32 12.57
N PRO A 209 -12.38 29.08 13.46
CA PRO A 209 -12.45 28.02 14.47
C PRO A 209 -13.70 28.08 15.34
N PHE A 210 -14.19 29.28 15.65
CA PHE A 210 -15.41 29.50 16.43
C PHE A 210 -16.70 29.01 15.75
N SER A 211 -16.66 28.70 14.45
CA SER A 211 -17.80 28.15 13.71
C SER A 211 -17.78 26.62 13.58
N PHE A 212 -16.70 25.95 14.03
CA PHE A 212 -16.57 24.50 13.82
C PHE A 212 -17.65 23.71 14.57
N ASN A 213 -17.95 24.09 15.82
CA ASN A 213 -18.96 23.42 16.63
C ASN A 213 -20.36 23.58 16.04
N SER A 214 -20.74 24.79 15.64
CA SER A 214 -22.06 25.04 15.05
C SER A 214 -22.23 24.41 13.67
N LYS A 215 -21.17 24.32 12.88
CA LYS A 215 -21.17 23.63 11.58
C LYS A 215 -21.04 22.12 11.69
N VAL A 216 -20.72 21.60 12.89
CA VAL A 216 -20.35 20.20 13.13
C VAL A 216 -19.30 19.72 12.12
N SER A 217 -18.37 20.61 11.77
CA SER A 217 -17.30 20.33 10.81
C SER A 217 -16.10 21.24 11.02
N MET A 218 -14.91 20.64 11.10
CA MET A 218 -13.63 21.36 11.07
C MET A 218 -13.21 21.77 9.64
N GLY A 219 -13.97 21.37 8.62
CA GLY A 219 -13.71 21.72 7.21
C GLY A 219 -12.28 21.39 6.79
N ASP A 220 -11.57 22.40 6.28
CA ASP A 220 -10.19 22.27 5.80
C ASP A 220 -9.12 22.35 6.89
N CYS A 221 -9.50 22.37 8.17
CA CYS A 221 -8.54 22.45 9.27
C CYS A 221 -7.51 21.30 9.18
N THR A 222 -6.23 21.66 9.19
CA THR A 222 -5.10 20.72 9.17
C THR A 222 -4.51 20.48 10.55
N LEU A 223 -5.16 20.94 11.62
CA LEU A 223 -4.67 20.79 13.00
C LEU A 223 -3.23 21.27 13.19
N CYS A 224 -2.86 22.36 12.51
CA CYS A 224 -1.54 22.97 12.65
C CYS A 224 -1.38 23.83 13.92
N MET A 225 -2.45 24.05 14.67
CA MET A 225 -2.45 24.72 15.97
C MET A 225 -2.00 26.19 16.00
N ASP A 226 -1.75 26.83 14.85
CA ASP A 226 -1.42 28.27 14.78
C ASP A 226 -2.48 29.16 15.49
N CYS A 227 -3.75 28.80 15.37
CA CYS A 227 -4.85 29.50 16.06
C CYS A 227 -4.84 29.28 17.59
N ALA A 228 -4.38 28.12 18.05
CA ALA A 228 -4.27 27.81 19.49
C ALA A 228 -3.06 28.50 20.14
N GLN A 229 -2.05 28.89 19.35
CA GLN A 229 -0.90 29.66 19.82
C GLN A 229 -1.22 31.15 20.04
N THR A 230 -2.31 31.64 19.46
CA THR A 230 -2.68 33.08 19.49
C THR A 230 -3.93 33.37 20.32
N CYS A 231 -4.71 32.35 20.69
CA CYS A 231 -5.96 32.51 21.40
C CYS A 231 -6.20 31.36 22.38
N GLU A 232 -6.27 31.65 23.68
CA GLU A 232 -6.50 30.64 24.72
C GLU A 232 -7.89 30.00 24.67
N SER A 233 -8.87 30.67 24.03
CA SER A 233 -10.21 30.12 23.84
C SER A 233 -10.23 28.92 22.88
N VAL A 234 -9.20 28.72 22.07
CA VAL A 234 -9.11 27.52 21.23
C VAL A 234 -8.85 26.30 22.12
N HIS A 235 -9.66 25.27 21.94
CA HIS A 235 -9.50 23.98 22.60
C HIS A 235 -9.19 22.89 21.58
N PHE A 236 -8.50 21.85 22.04
CA PHE A 236 -8.29 20.63 21.27
C PHE A 236 -8.75 19.44 22.12
N LYS A 237 -10.02 19.06 21.98
CA LYS A 237 -10.68 18.12 22.88
C LYS A 237 -10.63 16.69 22.39
N LEU A 238 -10.52 15.75 23.33
CA LEU A 238 -10.89 14.35 23.11
C LEU A 238 -12.42 14.23 23.05
N THR A 239 -12.90 13.61 21.98
CA THR A 239 -14.33 13.38 21.70
C THR A 239 -14.58 11.92 21.38
N LYS A 240 -15.85 11.51 21.45
CA LYS A 240 -16.26 10.19 20.96
C LYS A 240 -15.90 10.09 19.47
N PRO A 241 -15.29 8.97 19.04
CA PRO A 241 -14.91 8.83 17.65
C PRO A 241 -16.16 8.85 16.78
N SER A 242 -16.02 9.35 15.55
CA SER A 242 -17.16 9.53 14.64
C SER A 242 -18.27 10.47 15.13
N SER A 243 -18.08 11.25 16.20
CA SER A 243 -19.14 12.11 16.77
C SER A 243 -19.84 13.03 15.75
N SER A 244 -19.09 13.57 14.79
CA SER A 244 -19.64 14.37 13.68
C SER A 244 -20.55 13.57 12.75
N LEU A 245 -20.28 12.27 12.56
CA LEU A 245 -21.04 11.39 11.67
C LEU A 245 -22.44 11.06 12.20
N PHE A 246 -22.66 11.16 13.52
CA PHE A 246 -23.96 10.97 14.18
C PHE A 246 -24.84 12.23 14.20
N GLN A 247 -24.36 13.33 13.61
CA GLN A 247 -25.03 14.63 13.55
C GLN A 247 -25.26 15.09 12.10
N LYS A 248 -26.13 16.09 11.92
CA LYS A 248 -26.36 16.72 10.61
C LYS A 248 -25.28 17.77 10.35
N PHE A 249 -24.69 17.73 9.15
CA PHE A 249 -23.72 18.72 8.68
C PHE A 249 -23.83 18.86 7.15
N GLN A 250 -23.20 19.91 6.61
CA GLN A 250 -23.18 20.14 5.17
C GLN A 250 -22.29 19.11 4.45
N SER A 251 -22.89 18.33 3.56
CA SER A 251 -22.19 17.31 2.78
C SER A 251 -21.29 17.91 1.70
N SER A 252 -20.23 17.19 1.36
CA SER A 252 -19.30 17.53 0.30
C SER A 252 -19.28 16.45 -0.77
N THR A 253 -19.51 16.83 -2.03
CA THR A 253 -19.45 15.90 -3.16
C THR A 253 -18.09 15.24 -3.29
N ALA A 254 -17.01 16.01 -3.12
CA ALA A 254 -15.67 15.47 -3.21
C ALA A 254 -15.35 14.47 -2.09
N GLU A 255 -15.87 14.68 -0.88
CA GLU A 255 -15.69 13.72 0.21
C GLU A 255 -16.40 12.39 -0.09
N ILE A 256 -17.63 12.43 -0.62
CA ILE A 256 -18.36 11.21 -0.97
C ILE A 256 -17.67 10.43 -2.09
N TRP A 257 -17.22 11.11 -3.14
CA TRP A 257 -16.46 10.43 -4.19
C TRP A 257 -15.11 9.91 -3.70
N ALA A 258 -14.43 10.63 -2.81
CA ALA A 258 -13.22 10.11 -2.17
C ALA A 258 -13.51 8.84 -1.37
N ILE A 259 -14.60 8.81 -0.59
CA ILE A 259 -15.01 7.62 0.16
C ILE A 259 -15.24 6.45 -0.81
N LEU A 260 -16.02 6.63 -1.88
CA LEU A 260 -16.38 5.54 -2.79
C LEU A 260 -15.18 5.05 -3.62
N LEU A 261 -14.43 5.95 -4.26
CA LEU A 261 -13.31 5.60 -5.11
C LEU A 261 -12.16 4.96 -4.32
N ILE A 262 -11.91 5.44 -3.10
CA ILE A 262 -10.85 4.86 -2.28
C ILE A 262 -11.32 3.58 -1.58
N THR A 263 -12.61 3.43 -1.24
CA THR A 263 -13.16 2.11 -0.84
C THR A 263 -12.97 1.09 -1.96
N ALA A 264 -13.22 1.48 -3.21
CA ALA A 264 -12.99 0.62 -4.37
C ALA A 264 -11.50 0.25 -4.49
N ALA A 265 -10.60 1.24 -4.49
CA ALA A 265 -9.17 1.02 -4.71
C ALA A 265 -8.47 0.30 -3.56
N ILE A 266 -8.71 0.69 -2.31
CA ILE A 266 -7.99 0.13 -1.16
C ILE A 266 -8.69 -1.09 -0.59
N THR A 267 -10.00 -1.03 -0.40
CA THR A 267 -10.71 -2.06 0.38
C THR A 267 -11.09 -3.25 -0.51
N ILE A 268 -11.76 -2.98 -1.64
CA ILE A 268 -12.32 -4.03 -2.48
C ILE A 268 -11.27 -4.56 -3.46
N THR A 269 -10.52 -3.69 -4.15
CA THR A 269 -9.48 -4.13 -5.10
C THR A 269 -8.36 -4.91 -4.43
N MET A 270 -7.90 -4.50 -3.23
CA MET A 270 -6.92 -5.29 -2.47
C MET A 270 -7.46 -6.68 -2.10
N SER A 271 -8.74 -6.77 -1.74
CA SER A 271 -9.37 -8.05 -1.47
C SER A 271 -9.42 -8.93 -2.71
N PHE A 272 -9.72 -8.37 -3.89
CA PHE A 272 -9.74 -9.10 -5.16
C PHE A 272 -8.34 -9.52 -5.61
N HIS A 273 -7.42 -8.57 -5.74
CA HIS A 273 -6.12 -8.74 -6.39
C HIS A 273 -5.01 -9.25 -5.46
N HIS A 274 -5.01 -8.88 -4.18
CA HIS A 274 -3.95 -9.30 -3.25
C HIS A 274 -4.39 -10.44 -2.31
N ALA A 275 -5.66 -10.50 -1.92
CA ALA A 275 -6.15 -11.57 -1.05
C ALA A 275 -6.65 -12.78 -1.85
N LEU A 276 -7.72 -12.62 -2.65
CA LEU A 276 -8.39 -13.71 -3.36
C LEU A 276 -7.56 -14.29 -4.51
N SER A 277 -6.70 -13.51 -5.16
CA SER A 277 -5.74 -14.03 -6.15
C SER A 277 -4.74 -15.05 -5.59
N ARG A 278 -4.62 -15.19 -4.25
CA ARG A 278 -3.77 -16.20 -3.61
C ARG A 278 -4.49 -17.51 -3.29
N VAL A 279 -5.79 -17.60 -3.57
CA VAL A 279 -6.58 -18.83 -3.38
C VAL A 279 -6.41 -19.74 -4.60
N ALA A 280 -6.43 -21.06 -4.40
CA ALA A 280 -6.24 -22.03 -5.49
C ALA A 280 -7.22 -21.84 -6.66
N ILE A 281 -8.49 -21.48 -6.39
CA ILE A 281 -9.52 -21.22 -7.41
C ILE A 281 -9.45 -19.82 -8.07
N SER A 282 -8.40 -19.05 -7.81
CA SER A 282 -8.28 -17.65 -8.23
C SER A 282 -8.52 -17.41 -9.72
N ASP A 283 -8.17 -18.37 -10.58
CA ASP A 283 -8.32 -18.25 -12.03
C ASP A 283 -9.78 -18.29 -12.50
N SER A 284 -10.71 -18.74 -11.65
CA SER A 284 -12.15 -18.76 -11.95
C SER A 284 -12.86 -17.42 -11.67
N TYR A 285 -12.20 -16.49 -10.98
CA TYR A 285 -12.83 -15.20 -10.67
C TYR A 285 -13.01 -14.35 -11.93
N PHE A 286 -14.17 -13.72 -12.06
CA PHE A 286 -14.54 -12.97 -13.26
C PHE A 286 -13.57 -11.81 -13.58
N TRP A 287 -13.00 -11.15 -12.56
CA TRP A 287 -11.98 -10.11 -12.79
C TRP A 287 -10.65 -10.70 -13.27
N VAL A 288 -10.30 -11.93 -12.89
CA VAL A 288 -9.11 -12.61 -13.39
C VAL A 288 -9.32 -13.03 -14.83
N GLN A 289 -10.45 -13.66 -15.15
CA GLN A 289 -10.83 -14.04 -16.51
C GLN A 289 -10.89 -12.81 -17.45
N PHE A 290 -11.49 -11.70 -16.98
CA PHE A 290 -11.52 -10.47 -17.74
C PHE A 290 -10.12 -9.86 -17.95
N GLY A 291 -9.25 -9.93 -16.93
CA GLY A 291 -7.85 -9.51 -17.06
C GLY A 291 -7.07 -10.36 -18.08
N GLN A 292 -7.24 -11.68 -18.06
CA GLN A 292 -6.62 -12.58 -19.04
C GLN A 292 -7.14 -12.32 -20.45
N TRP A 293 -8.44 -12.08 -20.61
CA TRP A 293 -9.04 -11.68 -21.89
C TRP A 293 -8.44 -10.36 -22.40
N LEU A 294 -8.32 -9.34 -21.54
CA LEU A 294 -7.69 -8.07 -21.89
C LEU A 294 -6.22 -8.25 -22.30
N GLN A 295 -5.47 -9.07 -21.56
CA GLN A 295 -4.08 -9.38 -21.87
C GLN A 295 -3.93 -10.01 -23.26
N ASN A 296 -4.77 -10.99 -23.57
CA ASN A 296 -4.75 -11.69 -24.87
C ASN A 296 -5.14 -10.79 -26.04
N THR A 297 -5.97 -9.78 -25.78
CA THR A 297 -6.48 -8.83 -26.77
C THR A 297 -5.48 -7.69 -27.02
N LEU A 298 -5.00 -7.03 -25.96
CA LEU A 298 -4.18 -5.82 -26.08
C LEU A 298 -2.68 -6.13 -26.24
N ARG A 299 -2.18 -7.21 -25.61
CA ARG A 299 -0.79 -7.71 -25.70
C ARG A 299 0.31 -6.66 -25.45
N ILE A 300 0.00 -5.60 -24.71
CA ILE A 300 0.99 -4.60 -24.27
C ILE A 300 1.77 -5.18 -23.09
N GLU A 301 3.11 -5.19 -23.20
CA GLU A 301 4.00 -5.68 -22.15
C GLU A 301 4.06 -4.73 -20.95
N GLY A 302 4.34 -5.27 -19.76
CA GLY A 302 4.53 -4.50 -18.53
C GLY A 302 3.25 -4.13 -17.76
N ILE A 303 2.05 -4.39 -18.31
CA ILE A 303 0.76 -4.13 -17.65
C ILE A 303 0.33 -5.31 -16.79
N ASP A 304 -0.07 -5.03 -15.55
CA ASP A 304 -0.79 -5.97 -14.69
C ASP A 304 -2.30 -5.96 -15.03
N TYR A 305 -2.66 -6.75 -16.05
CA TYR A 305 -4.05 -6.82 -16.55
C TYR A 305 -5.05 -7.32 -15.49
N ILE A 306 -4.60 -8.18 -14.58
CA ILE A 306 -5.44 -8.68 -13.49
C ILE A 306 -5.66 -7.56 -12.45
N GLY A 307 -4.62 -6.81 -12.12
CA GLY A 307 -4.70 -5.64 -11.23
C GLY A 307 -5.66 -4.57 -11.72
N VAL A 308 -5.51 -4.14 -12.99
CA VAL A 308 -6.40 -3.11 -13.57
C VAL A 308 -7.84 -3.61 -13.71
N SER A 309 -8.03 -4.88 -14.12
CA SER A 309 -9.35 -5.51 -14.18
C SER A 309 -10.03 -5.54 -12.80
N ALA A 310 -9.30 -5.96 -11.77
CA ALA A 310 -9.79 -5.96 -10.40
C ALA A 310 -10.20 -4.55 -9.94
N LEU A 311 -9.41 -3.51 -10.26
CA LEU A 311 -9.75 -2.12 -9.93
C LEU A 311 -11.03 -1.65 -10.63
N MET A 312 -11.18 -1.98 -11.92
CA MET A 312 -12.37 -1.64 -12.70
C MET A 312 -13.62 -2.30 -12.12
N CYS A 313 -13.57 -3.62 -11.91
CA CYS A 313 -14.67 -4.38 -11.33
C CYS A 313 -15.02 -3.90 -9.92
N ALA A 314 -14.03 -3.67 -9.06
CA ALA A 314 -14.23 -3.13 -7.72
C ALA A 314 -14.90 -1.76 -7.75
N SER A 315 -14.50 -0.89 -8.67
CA SER A 315 -15.08 0.46 -8.82
C SER A 315 -16.54 0.41 -9.25
N ILE A 316 -16.84 -0.40 -10.26
CA ILE A 316 -18.21 -0.61 -10.75
C ILE A 316 -19.09 -1.16 -9.63
N ILE A 317 -18.66 -2.22 -8.95
CA ILE A 317 -19.42 -2.84 -7.85
C ILE A 317 -19.64 -1.84 -6.72
N THR A 318 -18.60 -1.13 -6.29
CA THR A 318 -18.69 -0.17 -5.18
C THR A 318 -19.71 0.92 -5.48
N ILE A 319 -19.61 1.54 -6.66
CA ILE A 319 -20.49 2.63 -7.06
C ILE A 319 -21.92 2.11 -7.26
N SER A 320 -22.09 0.94 -7.90
CA SER A 320 -23.41 0.37 -8.18
C SER A 320 -24.15 0.00 -6.90
N LEU A 321 -23.48 -0.63 -5.94
CA LEU A 321 -24.08 -0.99 -4.65
C LEU A 321 -24.40 0.26 -3.81
N ALA A 322 -23.51 1.24 -3.77
CA ALA A 322 -23.74 2.48 -3.01
C ALA A 322 -24.85 3.33 -3.63
N ALA A 323 -24.79 3.60 -4.94
CA ALA A 323 -25.75 4.42 -5.65
C ALA A 323 -27.09 3.72 -5.84
N GLY A 324 -27.09 2.46 -6.30
CA GLY A 324 -28.30 1.66 -6.49
C GLY A 324 -29.02 1.37 -5.17
N GLY A 325 -28.28 0.96 -4.13
CA GLY A 325 -28.83 0.76 -2.79
C GLY A 325 -29.44 2.03 -2.21
N THR A 326 -28.76 3.17 -2.35
CA THR A 326 -29.29 4.45 -1.88
C THR A 326 -30.45 4.97 -2.73
N PHE A 327 -30.47 4.68 -4.04
CA PHE A 327 -31.59 5.00 -4.91
C PHE A 327 -32.86 4.33 -4.44
N ILE A 328 -32.81 3.02 -4.18
CA ILE A 328 -33.94 2.27 -3.64
C ILE A 328 -34.31 2.80 -2.23
N ALA A 329 -33.33 3.00 -1.37
CA ALA A 329 -33.56 3.56 -0.03
C ALA A 329 -34.25 4.94 -0.08
N SER A 330 -33.91 5.79 -1.05
CA SER A 330 -34.54 7.11 -1.21
C SER A 330 -36.04 7.05 -1.47
N LYS A 331 -36.52 5.99 -2.14
CA LYS A 331 -37.95 5.74 -2.38
C LYS A 331 -38.68 5.39 -1.08
N PHE A 332 -38.09 4.54 -0.24
CA PHE A 332 -38.66 4.22 1.08
C PHE A 332 -38.62 5.41 2.05
N LEU A 333 -37.59 6.25 1.97
CA LEU A 333 -37.43 7.46 2.78
C LEU A 333 -38.24 8.65 2.26
N ASN A 334 -38.93 8.51 1.12
CA ASN A 334 -39.69 9.56 0.45
C ASN A 334 -38.89 10.86 0.28
N CYS A 335 -37.67 10.77 -0.26
CA CYS A 335 -36.79 11.91 -0.43
C CYS A 335 -36.04 11.87 -1.77
N ASN A 336 -35.42 12.99 -2.15
CA ASN A 336 -34.60 13.06 -3.34
C ASN A 336 -33.35 12.17 -3.19
N PHE A 337 -33.05 11.36 -4.21
CA PHE A 337 -31.85 10.52 -4.30
C PHE A 337 -30.58 11.28 -3.92
N LYS A 338 -30.39 12.51 -4.41
CA LYS A 338 -29.21 13.34 -4.11
C LYS A 338 -29.06 13.57 -2.60
N SER A 339 -30.16 13.87 -1.92
CA SER A 339 -30.17 14.09 -0.47
C SER A 339 -29.84 12.81 0.30
N ALA A 340 -30.46 11.68 -0.08
CA ALA A 340 -30.16 10.38 0.49
C ALA A 340 -28.70 9.98 0.26
N PHE A 341 -28.21 10.06 -0.98
CA PHE A 341 -26.87 9.64 -1.38
C PHE A 341 -25.77 10.40 -0.64
N TYR A 342 -25.83 11.73 -0.64
CA TYR A 342 -24.82 12.54 0.04
C TYR A 342 -24.93 12.50 1.57
N THR A 343 -26.06 12.07 2.13
CA THR A 343 -26.20 11.89 3.58
C THR A 343 -25.73 10.49 4.00
N LEU A 344 -26.21 9.44 3.34
CA LEU A 344 -26.00 8.06 3.77
C LEU A 344 -24.60 7.54 3.42
N SER A 345 -23.97 8.02 2.33
CA SER A 345 -22.64 7.55 1.91
C SER A 345 -21.52 7.82 2.93
N TYR A 346 -21.71 8.77 3.85
CA TYR A 346 -20.78 8.99 4.97
C TYR A 346 -20.68 7.80 5.93
N ALA A 347 -21.68 6.91 5.94
CA ALA A 347 -21.63 5.68 6.74
C ALA A 347 -20.58 4.68 6.24
N PHE A 348 -20.06 4.83 5.02
CA PHE A 348 -19.01 3.97 4.48
C PHE A 348 -17.59 4.35 4.95
N ILE A 349 -17.42 5.45 5.69
CA ILE A 349 -16.08 5.85 6.15
C ILE A 349 -15.37 4.76 6.99
N PRO A 350 -16.03 4.07 7.95
CA PRO A 350 -15.34 3.07 8.76
C PRO A 350 -14.80 1.88 7.96
N ILE A 351 -15.58 1.32 7.01
CA ILE A 351 -15.13 0.16 6.20
C ILE A 351 -13.89 0.49 5.37
N PHE A 352 -13.77 1.75 4.97
CA PHE A 352 -12.65 2.27 4.24
C PHE A 352 -11.40 2.43 5.14
N ILE A 353 -11.51 3.13 6.27
CA ILE A 353 -10.35 3.49 7.12
C ILE A 353 -9.91 2.32 7.99
N ILE A 354 -10.88 1.71 8.67
CA ILE A 354 -10.62 0.69 9.68
C ILE A 354 -10.31 -0.64 9.02
N GLY A 355 -10.91 -0.93 7.85
CA GLY A 355 -10.49 -2.06 7.02
C GLY A 355 -9.01 -2.02 6.62
N GLY A 356 -8.47 -0.82 6.35
CA GLY A 356 -7.04 -0.63 6.09
C GLY A 356 -6.15 -0.76 7.33
N LEU A 357 -6.65 -0.44 8.53
CA LEU A 357 -5.92 -0.59 9.80
C LEU A 357 -5.56 -2.04 10.08
N SER A 358 -6.46 -2.99 9.78
CA SER A 358 -6.22 -4.43 9.95
C SER A 358 -4.89 -4.86 9.30
N HIS A 359 -4.76 -4.59 8.00
CA HIS A 359 -3.56 -4.91 7.24
C HIS A 359 -2.35 -4.10 7.69
N THR A 360 -2.55 -2.82 8.02
CA THR A 360 -1.46 -1.92 8.42
C THR A 360 -0.79 -2.37 9.71
N TYR A 361 -1.57 -2.76 10.72
CA TYR A 361 -1.04 -3.25 11.98
C TYR A 361 -0.34 -4.60 11.81
N GLU A 362 -0.97 -5.54 11.11
CA GLU A 362 -0.35 -6.85 10.82
C GLU A 362 1.02 -6.66 10.13
N PHE A 363 1.06 -5.85 9.07
CA PHE A 363 2.31 -5.59 8.35
C PHE A 363 3.32 -4.78 9.16
N PHE A 364 2.88 -3.98 10.14
CA PHE A 364 3.82 -3.25 10.99
C PHE A 364 4.70 -4.21 11.79
N PHE A 365 4.08 -5.20 12.44
CA PHE A 365 4.81 -6.17 13.24
C PHE A 365 5.61 -7.16 12.38
N LEU A 366 5.08 -7.56 11.22
CA LEU A 366 5.75 -8.50 10.31
C LEU A 366 6.87 -7.86 9.47
N HIS A 367 6.75 -6.58 9.10
CA HIS A 367 7.58 -5.97 8.07
C HIS A 367 7.94 -4.49 8.31
N HIS A 368 6.98 -3.60 8.57
CA HIS A 368 7.27 -2.16 8.55
C HIS A 368 8.18 -1.72 9.69
N TYR A 369 8.06 -2.27 10.90
CA TYR A 369 8.95 -1.92 12.00
C TYR A 369 10.43 -2.11 11.63
N SER A 370 10.80 -3.32 11.22
CA SER A 370 12.18 -3.63 10.88
C SER A 370 12.64 -2.87 9.64
N ASN A 371 11.78 -2.75 8.63
CA ASN A 371 12.09 -1.96 7.44
C ASN A 371 12.35 -0.49 7.81
N ILE A 372 11.51 0.13 8.63
CA ILE A 372 11.69 1.53 9.06
C ILE A 372 13.02 1.68 9.80
N VAL A 373 13.25 0.90 10.86
CA VAL A 373 14.47 1.03 11.67
C VAL A 373 15.71 0.79 10.83
N ASN A 374 15.75 -0.30 10.05
CA ASN A 374 16.91 -0.64 9.21
C ASN A 374 17.12 0.38 8.08
N GLY A 375 16.04 0.96 7.55
CA GLY A 375 16.12 2.05 6.59
C GLY A 375 16.79 3.28 7.18
N PHE A 376 16.48 3.64 8.43
CA PHE A 376 17.14 4.75 9.11
C PHE A 376 18.60 4.42 9.48
N ILE A 377 18.90 3.20 9.91
CA ILE A 377 20.27 2.73 10.15
C ILE A 377 21.11 2.92 8.88
N GLN A 378 20.62 2.43 7.74
CA GLN A 378 21.28 2.58 6.44
C GLN A 378 21.38 4.06 6.04
N GLY A 379 20.27 4.79 6.08
CA GLY A 379 20.18 6.16 5.59
C GLY A 379 21.06 7.14 6.38
N PHE A 380 21.34 6.88 7.66
CA PHE A 380 22.17 7.72 8.51
C PHE A 380 23.54 7.11 8.84
N HIS A 381 23.90 5.98 8.24
CA HIS A 381 25.16 5.27 8.49
C HIS A 381 25.39 5.03 9.99
N LEU A 382 24.34 4.59 10.70
CA LEU A 382 24.43 4.33 12.13
C LEU A 382 25.14 2.99 12.36
N ASN A 383 26.13 2.96 13.25
CA ASN A 383 26.84 1.73 13.65
C ASN A 383 25.99 0.90 14.62
N ILE A 384 24.82 0.45 14.17
CA ILE A 384 23.85 -0.34 14.93
C ILE A 384 23.47 -1.56 14.08
N GLU A 385 23.40 -2.73 14.69
CA GLU A 385 22.99 -3.95 13.98
C GLU A 385 21.55 -3.87 13.46
N PRO A 386 21.25 -4.45 12.28
CA PRO A 386 19.90 -4.51 11.76
C PRO A 386 18.94 -5.22 12.70
N VAL A 387 17.77 -4.63 12.93
CA VAL A 387 16.73 -5.22 13.75
C VAL A 387 15.89 -6.20 12.93
N LYS A 388 15.44 -7.28 13.58
CA LYS A 388 14.53 -8.28 13.01
C LYS A 388 13.05 -7.81 13.13
N PRO A 389 12.13 -8.39 12.33
CA PRO A 389 10.69 -8.20 12.54
C PRO A 389 10.26 -8.52 13.96
N LEU A 390 9.20 -7.86 14.43
CA LEU A 390 8.62 -8.10 15.77
C LEU A 390 7.77 -9.37 15.84
N ALA A 391 7.31 -9.86 14.68
CA ALA A 391 6.50 -11.05 14.56
C ALA A 391 6.81 -11.80 13.25
N THR A 392 6.42 -13.05 13.20
CA THR A 392 6.45 -13.94 12.04
C THR A 392 5.03 -14.36 11.67
N LYS A 393 4.85 -14.94 10.48
CA LYS A 393 3.54 -15.46 10.05
C LYS A 393 3.05 -16.67 10.86
N GLN A 394 3.93 -17.28 11.66
CA GLN A 394 3.58 -18.39 12.54
C GLN A 394 2.93 -17.90 13.84
N ASP A 395 3.07 -16.61 14.15
CA ASP A 395 2.52 -16.01 15.36
C ASP A 395 1.01 -15.79 15.21
N THR A 396 0.24 -16.67 15.84
CA THR A 396 -1.22 -16.72 15.72
C THR A 396 -1.93 -15.46 16.22
N TRP A 397 -1.32 -14.71 17.15
CA TRP A 397 -1.88 -13.46 17.66
C TRP A 397 -2.01 -12.39 16.57
N THR A 398 -1.22 -12.45 15.50
CA THR A 398 -1.31 -11.51 14.37
C THR A 398 -2.65 -11.60 13.64
N HIS A 399 -3.34 -12.75 13.71
CA HIS A 399 -4.69 -12.94 13.16
C HIS A 399 -5.74 -12.09 13.88
N PHE A 400 -5.47 -11.62 15.11
CA PHE A 400 -6.36 -10.71 15.85
C PHE A 400 -6.67 -9.45 15.05
N PHE A 401 -5.73 -8.94 14.25
CA PHE A 401 -5.96 -7.76 13.43
C PHE A 401 -7.06 -7.97 12.38
N GLY A 402 -7.38 -9.21 11.98
CA GLY A 402 -8.51 -9.50 11.12
C GLY A 402 -9.88 -9.10 11.71
N ILE A 403 -10.00 -9.07 13.05
CA ILE A 403 -11.23 -8.68 13.77
C ILE A 403 -11.59 -7.22 13.50
N ILE A 404 -10.59 -6.38 13.24
CA ILE A 404 -10.74 -4.94 12.97
C ILE A 404 -11.69 -4.70 11.78
N ASN A 405 -11.70 -5.57 10.77
CA ASN A 405 -12.63 -5.46 9.63
C ASN A 405 -14.09 -5.59 10.06
N TYR A 406 -14.39 -6.47 11.01
CA TYR A 406 -15.75 -6.66 11.54
C TYR A 406 -16.16 -5.49 12.45
N ILE A 407 -15.23 -4.94 13.23
CA ILE A 407 -15.47 -3.70 13.98
C ILE A 407 -15.84 -2.56 13.03
N ALA A 408 -15.14 -2.43 11.90
CA ALA A 408 -15.45 -1.45 10.86
C ALA A 408 -16.87 -1.61 10.31
N ILE A 409 -17.30 -2.85 10.07
CA ILE A 409 -18.64 -3.18 9.56
C ILE A 409 -19.71 -2.78 10.57
N VAL A 410 -19.59 -3.22 11.82
CA VAL A 410 -20.54 -2.87 12.89
C VAL A 410 -20.63 -1.36 13.04
N TRP A 411 -19.50 -0.66 13.04
CA TRP A 411 -19.47 0.79 13.16
C TRP A 411 -20.14 1.48 11.98
N ALA A 412 -19.89 1.03 10.74
CA ALA A 412 -20.55 1.55 9.55
C ALA A 412 -22.08 1.35 9.61
N LEU A 413 -22.55 0.19 10.06
CA LEU A 413 -23.98 -0.09 10.26
C LEU A 413 -24.60 0.81 11.33
N LEU A 414 -23.92 1.06 12.45
CA LEU A 414 -24.39 1.98 13.49
C LEU A 414 -24.53 3.42 12.97
N ILE A 415 -23.56 3.89 12.19
CA ILE A 415 -23.62 5.22 11.56
C ILE A 415 -24.76 5.26 10.53
N MET A 416 -24.93 4.21 9.73
CA MET A 416 -26.02 4.13 8.75
C MET A 416 -27.39 4.19 9.44
N ALA A 417 -27.59 3.37 10.47
CA ALA A 417 -28.81 3.34 11.26
C ALA A 417 -29.13 4.73 11.82
N LYS A 418 -28.13 5.42 12.40
CA LYS A 418 -28.32 6.80 12.87
C LYS A 418 -28.70 7.74 11.72
N ARG A 419 -27.97 7.72 10.60
CA ARG A 419 -28.17 8.69 9.51
C ARG A 419 -29.52 8.53 8.81
N ILE A 420 -30.07 7.32 8.76
CA ILE A 420 -31.42 7.08 8.25
C ILE A 420 -32.49 7.80 9.09
N THR A 421 -32.26 7.96 10.40
CA THR A 421 -33.19 8.71 11.28
C THR A 421 -33.29 10.19 10.93
N PHE A 422 -32.37 10.74 10.13
CA PHE A 422 -32.43 12.13 9.67
C PHE A 422 -33.58 12.39 8.69
N PHE A 423 -34.14 11.33 8.13
CA PHE A 423 -35.29 11.35 7.23
C PHE A 423 -36.58 10.94 7.97
N LYS A 424 -37.69 11.56 7.57
CA LYS A 424 -39.03 11.24 8.10
C LYS A 424 -39.58 10.02 7.35
N ALA A 425 -39.67 8.89 8.05
CA ALA A 425 -40.23 7.65 7.51
C ALA A 425 -40.74 6.77 8.67
N SER A 426 -41.70 5.87 8.40
CA SER A 426 -42.19 4.89 9.37
C SER A 426 -41.12 3.84 9.71
N GLY A 427 -41.28 3.13 10.84
CA GLY A 427 -40.31 2.13 11.30
C GLY A 427 -39.96 1.07 10.25
N PHE A 428 -40.98 0.49 9.60
CA PHE A 428 -40.78 -0.51 8.55
C PHE A 428 -40.07 0.06 7.32
N LYS A 429 -40.45 1.25 6.84
CA LYS A 429 -39.78 1.91 5.71
C LYS A 429 -38.32 2.26 6.03
N ARG A 430 -38.01 2.64 7.27
CA ARG A 430 -36.63 2.88 7.73
C ARG A 430 -35.81 1.60 7.73
N LEU A 431 -36.38 0.48 8.16
CA LEU A 431 -35.71 -0.82 8.11
C LEU A 431 -35.38 -1.22 6.67
N LEU A 432 -36.33 -1.12 5.75
CA LEU A 432 -36.08 -1.39 4.33
C LEU A 432 -35.00 -0.46 3.75
N ALA A 433 -35.11 0.85 4.01
CA ALA A 433 -34.08 1.81 3.60
C ALA A 433 -32.70 1.47 4.18
N PHE A 434 -32.63 0.96 5.40
CA PHE A 434 -31.38 0.53 6.03
C PHE A 434 -30.77 -0.67 5.33
N CYS A 435 -31.57 -1.70 5.02
CA CYS A 435 -31.09 -2.87 4.29
C CYS A 435 -30.50 -2.48 2.92
N PHE A 436 -31.22 -1.65 2.15
CA PHE A 436 -30.76 -1.23 0.83
C PHE A 436 -29.60 -0.25 0.86
N ALA A 437 -29.61 0.76 1.75
CA ALA A 437 -28.49 1.69 1.87
C ALA A 437 -27.21 1.01 2.35
N SER A 438 -27.31 -0.11 3.07
CA SER A 438 -26.18 -0.86 3.61
C SER A 438 -25.62 -1.93 2.66
N LEU A 439 -26.10 -2.03 1.41
CA LEU A 439 -25.65 -3.07 0.47
C LEU A 439 -24.13 -3.13 0.29
N LEU A 440 -23.44 -1.99 0.20
CA LEU A 440 -21.98 -1.96 0.11
C LEU A 440 -21.30 -2.49 1.38
N ILE A 441 -21.88 -2.23 2.55
CA ILE A 441 -21.36 -2.71 3.85
C ILE A 441 -21.55 -4.24 3.94
N PHE A 442 -22.72 -4.74 3.53
CA PHE A 442 -22.98 -6.18 3.49
C PHE A 442 -22.15 -6.90 2.44
N PHE A 443 -21.90 -6.28 1.30
CA PHE A 443 -20.96 -6.83 0.30
C PHE A 443 -19.55 -6.94 0.87
N TYR A 444 -19.06 -5.92 1.59
CA TYR A 444 -17.76 -6.00 2.25
C TYR A 444 -17.71 -7.07 3.35
N LEU A 445 -18.78 -7.23 4.13
CA LEU A 445 -18.90 -8.35 5.08
C LEU A 445 -18.83 -9.70 4.36
N GLY A 446 -19.64 -9.87 3.30
CA GLY A 446 -19.67 -11.06 2.47
C GLY A 446 -18.30 -11.38 1.86
N LEU A 447 -17.56 -10.35 1.43
CA LEU A 447 -16.21 -10.52 0.88
C LEU A 447 -15.20 -11.02 1.91
N ASN A 448 -15.27 -10.54 3.16
CA ASN A 448 -14.40 -11.02 4.25
C ASN A 448 -14.74 -12.47 4.65
N VAL A 449 -16.04 -12.79 4.76
CA VAL A 449 -16.50 -14.16 5.04
C VAL A 449 -16.11 -15.10 3.91
N TYR A 450 -16.36 -14.69 2.65
CA TYR A 450 -16.03 -15.45 1.46
C TYR A 450 -14.53 -15.67 1.34
N ARG A 451 -13.69 -14.66 1.64
CA ARG A 451 -12.24 -14.84 1.68
C ARG A 451 -11.86 -15.96 2.65
N SER A 452 -12.38 -15.94 3.88
CA SER A 452 -12.09 -16.98 4.87
C SER A 452 -12.52 -18.36 4.35
N TYR A 453 -13.75 -18.46 3.86
CA TYR A 453 -14.30 -19.68 3.24
C TYR A 453 -13.42 -20.19 2.09
N ALA A 454 -13.02 -19.30 1.17
CA ALA A 454 -12.26 -19.67 0.00
C ALA A 454 -10.87 -20.23 0.36
N PHE A 455 -10.19 -19.64 1.35
CA PHE A 455 -8.92 -20.19 1.86
C PHE A 455 -9.10 -21.52 2.58
N THR A 456 -10.18 -21.70 3.36
CA THR A 456 -10.42 -22.97 4.07
C THR A 456 -10.84 -24.11 3.14
N THR A 457 -11.61 -23.81 2.09
CA THR A 457 -12.18 -24.82 1.20
C THR A 457 -11.23 -25.21 0.08
N TYR A 458 -10.58 -24.24 -0.55
CA TYR A 458 -9.74 -24.49 -1.73
C TYR A 458 -8.24 -24.44 -1.42
N GLY A 459 -7.86 -23.99 -0.22
CA GLY A 459 -6.47 -23.81 0.14
C GLY A 459 -5.80 -22.60 -0.54
N ALA A 460 -4.58 -22.31 -0.12
CA ALA A 460 -3.73 -21.35 -0.81
C ALA A 460 -3.25 -21.95 -2.14
N LYS A 461 -3.17 -21.11 -3.18
CA LYS A 461 -2.64 -21.50 -4.49
C LYS A 461 -1.21 -22.00 -4.31
N GLN A 462 -0.98 -23.30 -4.52
CA GLN A 462 0.35 -23.91 -4.44
C GLN A 462 1.12 -23.58 -5.71
N GLY A 463 1.97 -22.56 -5.63
CA GLY A 463 2.77 -22.08 -6.75
C GLY A 463 2.85 -20.57 -6.78
N GLY A 464 3.91 -20.03 -6.15
CA GLY A 464 4.31 -18.64 -6.28
C GLY A 464 3.62 -17.71 -5.29
N HIS A 465 4.43 -17.11 -4.41
CA HIS A 465 4.21 -15.70 -4.11
C HIS A 465 3.98 -14.99 -5.44
N ALA A 466 2.86 -14.28 -5.57
CA ALA A 466 2.70 -13.27 -6.60
C ALA A 466 3.76 -12.19 -6.34
N GLN A 467 5.00 -12.45 -6.76
CA GLN A 467 5.92 -11.41 -7.14
C GLN A 467 5.30 -10.76 -8.36
N HIS A 468 4.96 -9.50 -8.20
CA HIS A 468 4.64 -8.61 -9.29
C HIS A 468 5.72 -8.71 -10.37
N GLY A 469 5.26 -8.80 -11.62
CA GLY A 469 6.09 -9.06 -12.77
C GLY A 469 5.68 -10.39 -13.37
N SER A 470 5.35 -10.38 -14.65
CA SER A 470 5.22 -11.59 -15.45
C SER A 470 6.49 -12.45 -15.27
N SER A 471 6.47 -13.41 -14.35
CA SER A 471 7.43 -14.49 -14.45
C SER A 471 6.94 -15.35 -15.60
N LYS A 472 7.46 -15.06 -16.80
CA LYS A 472 7.74 -16.13 -17.77
C LYS A 472 8.19 -17.33 -16.94
N ALA A 473 7.53 -18.47 -17.08
CA ALA A 473 8.02 -19.69 -16.45
C ALA A 473 9.53 -19.76 -16.73
N LEU A 474 10.35 -19.92 -15.69
CA LEU A 474 11.81 -20.00 -15.86
C LEU A 474 12.08 -21.04 -16.95
N PHE A 475 12.97 -20.74 -17.89
CA PHE A 475 13.26 -21.69 -18.98
C PHE A 475 13.63 -23.08 -18.45
N ALA A 476 14.28 -23.11 -17.27
CA ALA A 476 14.67 -24.32 -16.56
C ALA A 476 13.50 -25.10 -15.92
N SER A 477 12.30 -24.53 -15.81
CA SER A 477 11.15 -25.16 -15.19
C SER A 477 10.47 -26.18 -16.11
N VAL A 478 10.04 -27.29 -15.51
CA VAL A 478 9.18 -28.31 -16.14
C VAL A 478 8.02 -28.67 -15.18
N PRO A 479 6.88 -29.18 -15.71
CA PRO A 479 5.85 -29.79 -14.88
C PRO A 479 6.42 -30.92 -14.01
N ILE A 480 5.91 -31.09 -12.79
CA ILE A 480 6.48 -32.06 -11.83
C ILE A 480 6.41 -33.50 -12.37
N GLU A 481 5.42 -33.80 -13.21
CA GLU A 481 5.20 -35.09 -13.86
C GLU A 481 6.28 -35.41 -14.91
N ARG A 482 6.98 -34.39 -15.41
CA ARG A 482 8.10 -34.52 -16.36
C ARG A 482 9.48 -34.41 -15.70
N ALA A 483 9.53 -34.19 -14.39
CA ALA A 483 10.78 -34.09 -13.64
C ALA A 483 11.13 -35.44 -13.01
N THR A 484 12.18 -36.09 -13.50
CA THR A 484 12.72 -37.32 -12.91
C THR A 484 13.43 -37.01 -11.59
N LEU A 485 12.79 -37.35 -10.47
CA LEU A 485 13.37 -37.21 -9.14
C LEU A 485 14.06 -38.52 -8.73
N LEU A 486 15.39 -38.51 -8.70
CA LEU A 486 16.22 -39.67 -8.38
C LEU A 486 16.44 -39.85 -6.87
N GLN A 487 16.06 -38.86 -6.06
CA GLN A 487 16.21 -38.89 -4.61
C GLN A 487 15.01 -39.56 -3.92
N HIS A 488 15.24 -40.10 -2.73
CA HIS A 488 14.20 -40.71 -1.88
C HIS A 488 13.94 -39.89 -0.61
N GLY A 489 12.82 -40.16 0.08
CA GLY A 489 12.43 -39.49 1.32
C GLY A 489 11.60 -38.21 1.14
N GLU A 490 11.32 -37.52 2.25
CA GLU A 490 10.42 -36.35 2.30
C GLU A 490 10.92 -35.15 1.49
N LYS A 491 12.24 -35.03 1.28
CA LYS A 491 12.88 -33.93 0.55
C LYS A 491 13.25 -34.28 -0.89
N LYS A 492 12.68 -35.36 -1.46
CA LYS A 492 13.02 -35.84 -2.81
C LYS A 492 12.86 -34.81 -3.94
N ASN A 493 12.03 -33.79 -3.73
CA ASN A 493 11.76 -32.73 -4.71
C ASN A 493 12.64 -31.49 -4.55
N GLN A 494 13.60 -31.50 -3.63
CA GLN A 494 14.49 -30.36 -3.33
C GLN A 494 15.94 -30.69 -3.61
N GLY A 495 16.71 -29.71 -4.09
CA GLY A 495 18.15 -29.85 -4.24
C GLY A 495 18.85 -29.96 -2.89
N VAL A 496 19.78 -30.90 -2.75
CA VAL A 496 20.44 -31.22 -1.46
C VAL A 496 21.24 -30.07 -0.83
N VAL A 497 21.70 -29.13 -1.67
CA VAL A 497 22.50 -27.97 -1.23
C VAL A 497 21.60 -26.75 -1.03
N CYS A 498 20.87 -26.37 -2.07
CA CYS A 498 20.12 -25.12 -2.15
C CYS A 498 18.70 -25.18 -1.56
N GLY A 499 18.13 -26.38 -1.36
CA GLY A 499 16.72 -26.57 -0.99
C GLY A 499 15.71 -26.15 -2.07
N MET A 500 16.17 -25.73 -3.25
CA MET A 500 15.30 -25.26 -4.33
C MET A 500 14.50 -26.41 -4.94
N PRO A 501 13.25 -26.16 -5.38
CA PRO A 501 12.41 -27.17 -6.01
C PRO A 501 13.00 -27.63 -7.35
N LEU A 502 13.36 -28.91 -7.44
CA LEU A 502 14.08 -29.49 -8.58
C LEU A 502 13.31 -29.36 -9.90
N ASN A 503 11.98 -29.45 -9.88
CA ASN A 503 11.16 -29.27 -11.09
C ASN A 503 11.19 -27.83 -11.65
N LYS A 504 11.45 -26.82 -10.80
CA LYS A 504 11.56 -25.42 -11.27
C LYS A 504 12.91 -25.11 -11.90
N HIS A 505 13.91 -25.95 -11.63
CA HIS A 505 15.30 -25.82 -12.10
C HIS A 505 15.76 -27.09 -12.83
N PHE A 506 14.83 -27.82 -13.45
CA PHE A 506 15.08 -29.17 -13.92
C PHE A 506 16.06 -29.21 -15.10
N LYS A 507 16.00 -28.25 -16.02
CA LYS A 507 16.94 -28.21 -17.17
C LYS A 507 18.36 -27.74 -16.82
N THR A 508 18.63 -27.43 -15.55
CA THR A 508 19.97 -27.19 -15.02
C THR A 508 20.40 -28.25 -14.01
N ASN A 509 19.57 -29.27 -13.80
CA ASN A 509 19.72 -30.22 -12.71
C ASN A 509 20.90 -31.17 -12.96
N HIS A 510 21.57 -31.55 -11.88
CA HIS A 510 22.65 -32.53 -11.87
C HIS A 510 22.37 -33.59 -10.81
N SER A 511 22.92 -34.78 -10.98
CA SER A 511 22.92 -35.81 -9.93
C SER A 511 24.29 -36.43 -9.76
N ALA A 512 24.56 -36.94 -8.57
CA ALA A 512 25.77 -37.71 -8.30
C ALA A 512 25.53 -38.69 -7.15
N LYS A 513 26.39 -39.71 -7.03
CA LYS A 513 26.39 -40.65 -5.91
C LYS A 513 27.42 -40.25 -4.87
N LEU A 514 27.04 -40.31 -3.59
CA LEU A 514 27.92 -40.19 -2.44
C LEU A 514 27.72 -41.43 -1.58
N ASN A 515 28.76 -42.25 -1.42
CA ASN A 515 28.69 -43.50 -0.63
C ASN A 515 27.53 -44.43 -1.04
N GLY A 516 27.19 -44.46 -2.33
CA GLY A 516 26.08 -45.26 -2.87
C GLY A 516 24.70 -44.58 -2.85
N GLU A 517 24.54 -43.43 -2.17
CA GLU A 517 23.29 -42.66 -2.16
C GLU A 517 23.25 -41.58 -3.24
N ILE A 518 22.12 -41.47 -3.94
CA ILE A 518 21.93 -40.47 -5.00
C ILE A 518 21.57 -39.12 -4.39
N ARG A 519 22.27 -38.09 -4.86
CA ARG A 519 22.06 -36.68 -4.56
C ARG A 519 21.67 -35.95 -5.84
N GLN A 520 20.67 -35.08 -5.78
CA GLN A 520 20.27 -34.21 -6.90
C GLN A 520 20.45 -32.73 -6.54
N TYR A 521 20.90 -31.97 -7.53
CA TYR A 521 21.29 -30.57 -7.41
C TYR A 521 20.45 -29.72 -8.34
N CYS A 522 20.11 -28.50 -7.90
CA CYS A 522 19.35 -27.57 -8.74
C CYS A 522 20.19 -26.99 -9.91
N SER A 523 21.53 -27.03 -9.82
CA SER A 523 22.47 -26.50 -10.81
C SER A 523 23.87 -27.10 -10.69
N ILE A 524 24.71 -26.86 -11.70
CA ILE A 524 26.15 -27.13 -11.65
C ILE A 524 26.86 -26.35 -10.54
N HIS A 525 26.36 -25.16 -10.17
CA HIS A 525 26.87 -24.38 -9.04
C HIS A 525 26.72 -25.14 -7.71
N CYS A 526 25.56 -25.75 -7.46
CA CYS A 526 25.36 -26.56 -6.26
C CYS A 526 26.18 -27.86 -6.26
N LEU A 527 26.39 -28.45 -7.44
CA LEU A 527 27.31 -29.56 -7.59
C LEU A 527 28.75 -29.11 -7.26
N ALA A 528 29.17 -27.95 -7.77
CA ALA A 528 30.48 -27.37 -7.50
C ALA A 528 30.66 -27.01 -6.02
N GLU A 529 29.63 -26.57 -5.30
CA GLU A 529 29.72 -26.38 -3.84
C GLU A 529 30.09 -27.69 -3.12
N ASP A 530 29.36 -28.78 -3.40
CA ASP A 530 29.61 -30.07 -2.76
C ASP A 530 31.00 -30.66 -3.15
N VAL A 531 31.47 -30.45 -4.38
CA VAL A 531 32.77 -30.97 -4.86
C VAL A 531 33.95 -30.07 -4.47
N TYR A 532 33.87 -28.76 -4.75
CA TYR A 532 34.98 -27.81 -4.60
C TYR A 532 35.07 -27.21 -3.21
N VAL A 533 33.95 -26.83 -2.59
CA VAL A 533 33.94 -26.19 -1.26
C VAL A 533 33.94 -27.24 -0.15
N ARG A 534 33.16 -28.31 -0.32
CA ARG A 534 32.99 -29.35 0.72
C ARG A 534 33.82 -30.60 0.49
N HIS A 535 34.55 -30.69 -0.62
CA HIS A 535 35.46 -31.79 -0.96
C HIS A 535 34.81 -33.18 -0.88
N LEU A 536 33.54 -33.30 -1.28
CA LEU A 536 32.84 -34.57 -1.24
C LEU A 536 33.28 -35.48 -2.40
N PRO A 537 33.55 -36.78 -2.16
CA PRO A 537 33.97 -37.73 -3.18
C PRO A 537 32.77 -38.23 -4.00
N LEU A 538 32.21 -37.35 -4.84
CA LEU A 538 31.07 -37.67 -5.70
C LEU A 538 31.47 -38.57 -6.86
N GLN A 539 30.64 -39.57 -7.17
CA GLN A 539 30.78 -40.52 -8.29
C GLN A 539 29.54 -40.47 -9.19
N ASP A 540 29.61 -41.06 -10.38
CA ASP A 540 28.48 -41.16 -11.33
C ASP A 540 27.74 -39.82 -11.54
N ILE A 541 28.50 -38.78 -11.90
CA ILE A 541 27.93 -37.44 -12.08
C ILE A 541 27.15 -37.39 -13.41
N GLN A 542 25.90 -36.98 -13.33
CA GLN A 542 25.00 -36.85 -14.47
C GLN A 542 24.37 -35.46 -14.52
N VAL A 543 23.91 -35.06 -15.70
CA VAL A 543 23.21 -33.79 -15.95
C VAL A 543 21.94 -34.04 -16.76
N VAL A 544 20.93 -33.19 -16.58
CA VAL A 544 19.72 -33.23 -17.41
C VAL A 544 19.98 -32.61 -18.78
N ASP A 545 19.74 -33.39 -19.83
CA ASP A 545 19.67 -32.90 -21.20
C ASP A 545 18.46 -31.98 -21.39
N VAL A 546 18.69 -30.75 -21.86
CA VAL A 546 17.67 -29.71 -22.03
C VAL A 546 16.58 -30.12 -23.02
N SER A 547 16.93 -30.91 -24.05
CA SER A 547 16.01 -31.32 -25.12
C SER A 547 15.09 -32.46 -24.68
N SER A 548 15.66 -33.57 -24.21
CA SER A 548 14.93 -34.79 -23.88
C SER A 548 14.43 -34.85 -22.43
N LEU A 549 15.02 -34.06 -21.53
CA LEU A 549 14.80 -34.08 -20.08
C LEU A 549 15.30 -35.36 -19.38
N ASN A 550 16.14 -36.17 -20.05
CA ASN A 550 16.78 -37.34 -19.47
C ASN A 550 18.12 -36.98 -18.82
N PHE A 551 18.53 -37.76 -17.81
CA PHE A 551 19.89 -37.68 -17.27
C PHE A 551 20.88 -38.34 -18.20
N ILE A 552 21.98 -37.65 -18.49
CA ILE A 552 23.12 -38.12 -19.30
C ILE A 552 24.42 -37.97 -18.51
N ASP A 553 25.45 -38.72 -18.87
CA ASP A 553 26.78 -38.57 -18.27
C ASP A 553 27.33 -37.15 -18.56
N VAL A 554 27.90 -36.50 -17.55
CA VAL A 554 28.42 -35.13 -17.73
C VAL A 554 29.58 -35.06 -18.72
N THR A 555 30.37 -36.13 -18.85
CA THR A 555 31.53 -36.18 -19.76
C THR A 555 31.13 -36.28 -21.24
N GLU A 556 29.92 -36.76 -21.51
CA GLU A 556 29.34 -36.88 -22.85
C GLU A 556 28.49 -35.66 -23.24
N ALA A 557 28.24 -34.74 -22.30
CA ALA A 557 27.37 -33.59 -22.50
C ALA A 557 28.09 -32.38 -23.12
N PHE A 558 27.37 -31.66 -23.99
CA PHE A 558 27.79 -30.36 -24.52
C PHE A 558 27.15 -29.24 -23.70
N TYR A 559 27.96 -28.44 -22.99
CA TYR A 559 27.47 -27.33 -22.18
C TYR A 559 27.44 -26.04 -22.99
N VAL A 560 26.30 -25.37 -23.04
CA VAL A 560 26.23 -23.98 -23.50
C VAL A 560 26.39 -23.06 -22.30
N VAL A 561 27.50 -22.32 -22.28
CA VAL A 561 27.89 -21.41 -21.20
C VAL A 561 27.72 -19.96 -21.64
N GLY A 562 27.13 -19.11 -20.79
CA GLY A 562 27.00 -17.67 -21.04
C GLY A 562 25.91 -17.28 -22.04
N SER A 563 24.85 -18.08 -22.15
CA SER A 563 23.68 -17.73 -22.96
C SER A 563 22.86 -16.58 -22.35
N ARG A 564 22.00 -15.94 -23.16
CA ARG A 564 21.01 -14.93 -22.72
C ARG A 564 19.92 -15.50 -21.81
N ILE A 565 19.80 -16.83 -21.71
CA ILE A 565 18.86 -17.48 -20.80
C ILE A 565 19.50 -17.57 -19.42
N LYS A 566 18.80 -17.08 -18.39
CA LYS A 566 19.32 -16.99 -17.03
C LYS A 566 19.57 -18.38 -16.43
N GLY A 567 20.79 -18.62 -15.95
CA GLY A 567 21.18 -19.84 -15.25
C GLY A 567 20.54 -19.97 -13.85
N THR A 568 20.73 -21.13 -13.23
CA THR A 568 20.29 -21.39 -11.85
C THR A 568 21.48 -21.22 -10.90
N MET A 569 21.37 -20.27 -9.96
CA MET A 569 22.37 -20.01 -8.91
C MET A 569 23.78 -19.60 -9.40
N SER A 570 23.92 -19.12 -10.65
CA SER A 570 25.19 -18.63 -11.20
C SER A 570 24.99 -17.35 -12.00
N GLU A 571 26.01 -16.49 -12.04
CA GLU A 571 26.03 -15.29 -12.88
C GLU A 571 26.13 -15.64 -14.37
N THR A 572 26.86 -16.72 -14.68
CA THR A 572 27.03 -17.24 -16.04
C THR A 572 26.12 -18.44 -16.22
N SER A 573 25.25 -18.44 -17.22
CA SER A 573 24.33 -19.57 -17.43
C SER A 573 25.06 -20.82 -17.93
N GLN A 574 24.67 -22.01 -17.47
CA GLN A 574 25.15 -23.29 -17.97
C GLN A 574 23.97 -24.24 -18.25
N TYR A 575 23.85 -24.71 -19.49
CA TYR A 575 22.81 -25.63 -19.95
C TYR A 575 23.43 -26.79 -20.72
N ALA A 576 23.07 -28.03 -20.40
CA ALA A 576 23.67 -29.22 -21.01
C ALA A 576 22.78 -29.83 -22.09
N PHE A 577 23.42 -30.36 -23.14
CA PHE A 577 22.78 -31.02 -24.27
C PHE A 577 23.45 -32.35 -24.58
N ALA A 578 22.66 -33.37 -24.91
CA ALA A 578 23.19 -34.66 -25.37
C ALA A 578 23.79 -34.59 -26.79
N SER A 579 23.24 -33.73 -27.65
CA SER A 579 23.68 -33.55 -29.04
C SER A 579 24.34 -32.19 -29.26
N LYS A 580 25.43 -32.19 -30.03
CA LYS A 580 26.12 -30.98 -30.45
C LYS A 580 25.26 -30.12 -31.38
N GLU A 581 24.40 -30.72 -32.19
CA GLU A 581 23.44 -30.04 -33.07
C GLU A 581 22.39 -29.27 -32.25
N ASP A 582 21.88 -29.87 -31.17
CA ASP A 582 20.93 -29.22 -30.26
C ASP A 582 21.60 -28.05 -29.52
N ALA A 583 22.83 -28.24 -29.03
CA ALA A 583 23.61 -27.16 -28.43
C ALA A 583 23.84 -25.99 -29.41
N LYS A 584 24.20 -26.28 -30.67
CA LYS A 584 24.35 -25.26 -31.73
C LYS A 584 23.03 -24.53 -32.00
N THR A 585 21.92 -25.26 -32.05
CA THR A 585 20.59 -24.67 -32.24
C THR A 585 20.24 -23.74 -31.09
N PHE A 586 20.53 -24.15 -29.86
CA PHE A 586 20.33 -23.33 -28.68
C PHE A 586 21.21 -22.08 -28.68
N VAL A 587 22.49 -22.19 -29.06
CA VAL A 587 23.41 -21.05 -29.23
C VAL A 587 22.92 -20.08 -30.30
N ALA A 588 22.45 -20.57 -31.45
CA ALA A 588 21.93 -19.72 -32.51
C ALA A 588 20.73 -18.86 -32.04
N GLN A 589 19.88 -19.42 -31.18
CA GLN A 589 18.71 -18.72 -30.64
C GLN A 589 19.04 -17.83 -29.43
N ASN A 590 19.94 -18.29 -28.55
CA ASN A 590 20.10 -17.72 -27.21
C ASN A 590 21.50 -17.15 -26.93
N GLY A 591 22.46 -17.32 -27.84
CA GLY A 591 23.87 -17.00 -27.61
C GLY A 591 24.57 -17.99 -26.67
N GLY A 592 25.79 -17.66 -26.27
CA GLY A 592 26.66 -18.50 -25.44
C GLY A 592 27.69 -19.29 -26.25
N GLU A 593 28.56 -20.00 -25.55
CA GLU A 593 29.63 -20.81 -26.12
C GLU A 593 29.47 -22.28 -25.72
N ILE A 594 29.73 -23.19 -26.66
CA ILE A 594 29.75 -24.63 -26.36
C ILE A 594 31.08 -24.97 -25.68
N LYS A 595 31.01 -25.61 -24.53
CA LYS A 595 32.10 -25.99 -23.63
C LYS A 595 31.96 -27.45 -23.20
N THR A 596 33.05 -28.03 -22.71
CA THR A 596 33.04 -29.32 -22.03
C THR A 596 32.54 -29.18 -20.59
N PHE A 597 32.30 -30.30 -19.90
CA PHE A 597 31.96 -30.28 -18.48
C PHE A 597 33.04 -29.60 -17.64
N ASP A 598 34.32 -29.93 -17.83
CA ASP A 598 35.42 -29.36 -17.04
C ASP A 598 35.48 -27.83 -17.18
N GLU A 599 35.30 -27.32 -18.41
CA GLU A 599 35.26 -25.88 -18.67
C GLU A 599 34.04 -25.21 -18.03
N ALA A 600 32.86 -25.83 -18.10
CA ALA A 600 31.64 -25.32 -17.48
C ALA A 600 31.71 -25.37 -15.93
N PHE A 601 32.37 -26.40 -15.40
CA PHE A 601 32.59 -26.61 -13.97
C PHE A 601 33.57 -25.58 -13.41
N GLU A 602 34.67 -25.28 -14.12
CA GLU A 602 35.58 -24.18 -13.78
C GLU A 602 34.88 -22.81 -13.75
N VAL A 603 33.93 -22.58 -14.66
CA VAL A 603 33.09 -21.37 -14.61
C VAL A 603 32.22 -21.36 -13.36
N ALA A 604 31.63 -22.49 -12.98
CA ALA A 604 30.82 -22.59 -11.76
C ALA A 604 31.64 -22.40 -10.48
N ILE A 605 32.91 -22.85 -10.46
CA ILE A 605 33.83 -22.65 -9.34
C ILE A 605 34.12 -21.16 -9.10
N LYS A 606 34.14 -20.34 -10.15
CA LYS A 606 34.38 -18.89 -10.02
C LYS A 606 33.34 -18.18 -9.16
N ASP A 607 32.14 -18.73 -9.02
CA ASP A 607 31.12 -18.18 -8.12
C ASP A 607 31.52 -18.26 -6.64
N PHE A 608 32.54 -19.05 -6.29
CA PHE A 608 33.03 -19.26 -4.91
C PHE A 608 34.44 -18.67 -4.65
N LYS A 609 35.06 -18.04 -5.66
CA LYS A 609 36.34 -17.33 -5.54
C LYS A 609 36.09 -15.85 -5.32
#